data_AF-A0A520Q327-F1
#
_entry.id   AF-A0A520Q327-F1
#
_cell.length_a   1.000
_cell.length_b   1.000
_cell.length_c   1.000
_cell.angle_alpha   90.00
_cell.angle_beta   90.00
_cell.angle_gamma   90.00
#
_symmetry.space_group_name_H-M   'P 1'
#
loop_
_entity.id
_entity.type
_entity.pdbx_description
1 polymer ?
#
loop_
_entity_poly.entity_id
_entity_poly.type
_entity_poly.pdbx_seq_one_letter_code
_entity_poly.pdbx_strand_id
1 'polypeptide(L)'
;MNDKIGKMGSAWVWLFALGAVLFGMGSGYVTAGMSAKISSGVYFGVFIVSGFAAMALTQAKTWLGIAAFLLAALVSAAGYYWIAAQAVADATSALGAAEAGGTIGAAMGAFVAVVTFLVSATGGVTGAVAGVRARKQLAAASA
;
A
#
# COMPACT_ATOMS: atom_id res chain seq x y z
N MET A 1 23.47 13.65 7.42
CA MET A 1 22.16 13.25 6.82
C MET A 1 20.97 14.14 7.27
N ASN A 2 21.20 15.25 7.97
CA ASN A 2 20.12 16.14 8.48
C ASN A 2 19.48 17.07 7.44
N ASP A 3 20.01 17.15 6.21
CA ASP A 3 19.66 18.25 5.30
C ASP A 3 18.38 18.09 4.48
N LYS A 4 17.62 16.99 4.57
CA LYS A 4 16.45 16.76 3.69
C LYS A 4 15.11 16.57 4.40
N ILE A 5 15.09 16.45 5.72
CA ILE A 5 13.87 16.20 6.50
C ILE A 5 12.99 17.45 6.52
N GLY A 6 11.72 17.32 6.18
CA GLY A 6 10.74 18.42 6.16
C GLY A 6 11.01 19.52 5.12
N LYS A 7 11.82 19.26 4.08
CA LYS A 7 12.14 20.26 3.04
C LYS A 7 11.37 20.06 1.73
N MET A 8 10.72 18.90 1.54
CA MET A 8 9.93 18.66 0.33
C MET A 8 8.53 19.29 0.45
N GLY A 9 8.01 19.82 -0.65
CA GLY A 9 6.65 20.38 -0.69
C GLY A 9 5.58 19.37 -0.29
N SER A 10 4.45 19.83 0.23
CA SER A 10 3.36 18.98 0.73
C SER A 10 2.76 18.05 -0.34
N ALA A 11 2.77 18.46 -1.61
CA ALA A 11 2.25 17.66 -2.73
C ALA A 11 3.04 16.36 -2.98
N TRP A 12 4.30 16.29 -2.57
CA TRP A 12 5.14 15.10 -2.76
C TRP A 12 4.60 13.85 -2.06
N VAL A 13 3.76 14.02 -1.03
CA VAL A 13 3.10 12.90 -0.32
C VAL A 13 2.32 12.00 -1.28
N TRP A 14 1.73 12.57 -2.34
CA TRP A 14 1.00 11.82 -3.36
C TRP A 14 1.91 10.96 -4.22
N LEU A 15 3.15 11.42 -4.49
CA LEU A 15 4.14 10.63 -5.22
C LEU A 15 4.65 9.45 -4.40
N PHE A 16 4.81 9.62 -3.09
CA PHE A 16 5.12 8.50 -2.19
C PHE A 16 3.95 7.51 -2.11
N ALA A 17 2.72 8.00 -2.04
CA ALA A 17 1.53 7.16 -2.02
C ALA A 17 1.38 6.36 -3.34
N LEU A 18 1.61 7.01 -4.49
CA LEU A 18 1.67 6.36 -5.80
C LEU A 18 2.80 5.33 -5.86
N GLY A 19 4.00 5.71 -5.38
CA GLY A 19 5.14 4.80 -5.27
C GLY A 19 4.80 3.57 -4.45
N ALA A 20 4.11 3.71 -3.32
CA ALA A 20 3.68 2.59 -2.49
C ALA A 20 2.77 1.62 -3.26
N VAL A 21 1.84 2.12 -4.08
CA VAL A 21 1.00 1.28 -4.94
C VAL A 21 1.85 0.51 -5.96
N LEU A 22 2.72 1.22 -6.68
CA LEU A 22 3.56 0.62 -7.74
C LEU A 22 4.54 -0.41 -7.17
N PHE A 23 5.25 -0.07 -6.10
CA PHE A 23 6.16 -0.98 -5.41
C PHE A 23 5.41 -2.12 -4.71
N GLY A 24 4.21 -1.87 -4.19
CA GLY A 24 3.37 -2.92 -3.61
C GLY A 24 2.99 -3.96 -4.67
N MET A 25 2.48 -3.52 -5.83
CA MET A 25 2.22 -4.44 -6.96
C MET A 25 3.51 -5.14 -7.42
N GLY A 26 4.61 -4.39 -7.55
CA GLY A 26 5.92 -4.91 -7.92
C GLY A 26 6.48 -5.96 -6.95
N SER A 27 6.18 -5.83 -5.65
CA SER A 27 6.70 -6.75 -4.63
C SER A 27 6.24 -8.18 -4.84
N GLY A 28 5.05 -8.40 -5.44
CA GLY A 28 4.55 -9.73 -5.75
C GLY A 28 5.44 -10.49 -6.74
N TYR A 29 6.08 -9.79 -7.67
CA TYR A 29 7.04 -10.38 -8.61
C TYR A 29 8.37 -10.69 -7.93
N VAL A 30 8.83 -9.83 -7.03
CA VAL A 30 10.09 -9.99 -6.29
C VAL A 30 10.01 -11.14 -5.29
N THR A 31 8.85 -11.32 -4.66
CA THR A 31 8.63 -12.38 -3.67
C THR A 31 7.96 -13.62 -4.27
N ALA A 32 7.95 -13.76 -5.59
CA ALA A 32 7.43 -14.94 -6.26
C ALA A 32 8.21 -16.19 -5.80
N GLY A 33 7.48 -17.22 -5.38
CA GLY A 33 8.06 -18.46 -4.83
C GLY A 33 8.54 -18.37 -3.39
N MET A 34 8.43 -17.21 -2.73
CA MET A 34 8.68 -17.08 -1.30
C MET A 34 7.45 -17.49 -0.47
N SER A 35 7.64 -17.75 0.83
CA SER A 35 6.53 -18.04 1.73
C SER A 35 5.56 -16.86 1.82
N ALA A 36 4.27 -17.15 2.01
CA ALA A 36 3.22 -16.13 2.14
C ALA A 36 3.53 -15.08 3.22
N LYS A 37 4.18 -15.50 4.32
CA LYS A 37 4.59 -14.60 5.40
C LYS A 37 5.59 -13.53 4.93
N ILE A 38 6.56 -13.93 4.11
CA ILE A 38 7.58 -13.01 3.58
C ILE A 38 6.93 -12.07 2.57
N SER A 39 6.17 -12.60 1.61
CA SER A 39 5.48 -11.81 0.58
C SER A 39 4.58 -10.74 1.19
N SER A 40 3.73 -11.12 2.15
CA SER A 40 2.85 -10.17 2.85
C SER A 40 3.63 -9.17 3.71
N GLY A 41 4.74 -9.61 4.34
CA GLY A 41 5.61 -8.73 5.11
C GLY A 41 6.28 -7.66 4.27
N VAL A 42 6.76 -8.01 3.07
CA VAL A 42 7.35 -7.06 2.11
C VAL A 42 6.30 -6.07 1.64
N TYR A 43 5.12 -6.56 1.21
CA TYR A 43 4.03 -5.69 0.78
C TYR A 43 3.63 -4.68 1.85
N PHE A 44 3.41 -5.16 3.08
CA PHE A 44 3.07 -4.30 4.22
C PHE A 44 4.21 -3.31 4.55
N GLY A 45 5.45 -3.80 4.51
CA GLY A 45 6.65 -2.99 4.72
C GLY A 45 6.76 -1.84 3.72
N VAL A 46 6.45 -2.07 2.44
CA VAL A 46 6.43 -1.02 1.40
C VAL A 46 5.48 0.11 1.81
N PHE A 47 4.26 -0.21 2.25
CA PHE A 47 3.29 0.81 2.68
C PHE A 47 3.73 1.56 3.94
N ILE A 48 4.25 0.85 4.95
CA ILE A 48 4.78 1.50 6.17
C ILE A 48 5.93 2.44 5.84
N VAL A 49 6.95 1.95 5.13
CA VAL A 49 8.16 2.71 4.85
C VAL A 49 7.83 3.89 3.95
N SER A 50 6.97 3.70 2.95
CA SER A 50 6.52 4.80 2.08
C SER A 50 5.74 5.86 2.86
N GLY A 51 4.82 5.45 3.75
CA GLY A 51 4.08 6.37 4.62
C GLY A 51 5.00 7.16 5.54
N PHE A 52 5.96 6.48 6.16
CA PHE A 52 6.96 7.10 7.02
C PHE A 52 7.81 8.10 6.24
N ALA A 53 8.41 7.67 5.13
CA ALA A 53 9.27 8.52 4.31
C ALA A 53 8.50 9.74 3.78
N ALA A 54 7.26 9.55 3.33
CA ALA A 54 6.42 10.63 2.85
C ALA A 54 6.25 11.73 3.90
N MET A 55 5.93 11.36 5.14
CA MET A 55 5.64 12.36 6.17
C MET A 55 6.90 12.89 6.88
N ALA A 56 7.97 12.11 6.92
CA ALA A 56 9.26 12.54 7.43
C ALA A 56 9.91 13.58 6.49
N LEU A 57 9.83 13.37 5.18
CA LEU A 57 10.53 14.20 4.19
C LEU A 57 9.73 15.41 3.71
N THR A 58 8.40 15.31 3.66
CA THR A 58 7.54 16.40 3.17
C THR A 58 7.11 17.35 4.28
N GLN A 59 6.57 18.50 3.91
CA GLN A 59 5.89 19.46 4.78
C GLN A 59 4.39 19.18 4.94
N ALA A 60 3.91 18.00 4.53
CA ALA A 60 2.49 17.68 4.60
C ALA A 60 1.97 17.70 6.05
N LYS A 61 0.71 18.10 6.19
CA LYS A 61 -0.09 17.92 7.41
C LYS A 61 -0.49 16.45 7.52
N THR A 62 -0.66 15.95 8.75
CA THR A 62 -1.00 14.54 9.00
C THR A 62 -2.21 14.07 8.22
N TRP A 63 -3.27 14.88 8.15
CA TRP A 63 -4.51 14.51 7.44
C TRP A 63 -4.27 14.28 5.94
N LEU A 64 -3.36 15.03 5.31
CA LEU A 64 -3.05 14.89 3.89
C LEU A 64 -2.30 13.58 3.64
N GLY A 65 -1.39 13.20 4.54
CA GLY A 65 -0.73 11.89 4.52
C GLY A 65 -1.72 10.74 4.69
N ILE A 66 -2.63 10.85 5.66
CA ILE A 66 -3.68 9.85 5.87
C ILE A 66 -4.55 9.71 4.63
N ALA A 67 -5.05 10.82 4.07
CA ALA A 67 -5.88 10.81 2.87
C ALA A 67 -5.15 10.19 1.67
N ALA A 68 -3.88 10.54 1.45
CA ALA A 68 -3.08 10.00 0.35
C ALA A 68 -2.90 8.48 0.46
N PHE A 69 -2.60 7.97 1.65
CA PHE A 69 -2.39 6.54 1.85
C PHE A 69 -3.69 5.72 1.93
N LEU A 70 -4.81 6.32 2.35
CA LEU A 70 -6.13 5.70 2.20
C LEU A 70 -6.52 5.59 0.72
N LEU A 71 -6.27 6.63 -0.08
CA LEU A 71 -6.52 6.57 -1.52
C LEU A 71 -5.62 5.54 -2.21
N ALA A 72 -4.33 5.50 -1.84
CA ALA A 72 -3.42 4.45 -2.34
C ALA A 72 -3.91 3.04 -1.96
N ALA A 73 -4.39 2.84 -0.73
CA ALA A 73 -4.96 1.58 -0.30
C ALA A 73 -6.20 1.19 -1.12
N LEU A 74 -7.09 2.15 -1.43
CA LEU A 74 -8.25 1.91 -2.31
C LEU A 74 -7.81 1.52 -3.73
N VAL A 75 -6.83 2.22 -4.29
CA VAL A 75 -6.30 1.90 -5.63
C VAL A 75 -5.67 0.51 -5.65
N SER A 76 -4.88 0.15 -4.64
CA SER A 76 -4.35 -1.21 -4.51
C SER A 76 -5.46 -2.23 -4.35
N ALA A 77 -6.45 -2.00 -3.48
CA ALA A 77 -7.57 -2.92 -3.30
C ALA A 77 -8.33 -3.18 -4.60
N ALA A 78 -8.60 -2.13 -5.38
CA ALA A 78 -9.20 -2.26 -6.70
C ALA A 78 -8.31 -3.05 -7.66
N GLY A 79 -6.99 -2.80 -7.69
CA GLY A 79 -6.07 -3.57 -8.52
C GLY A 79 -6.05 -5.06 -8.17
N TYR A 80 -5.95 -5.39 -6.87
CA TYR A 80 -5.92 -6.77 -6.40
C TYR A 80 -7.27 -7.48 -6.50
N TYR A 81 -8.40 -6.75 -6.45
CA TYR A 81 -9.71 -7.29 -6.80
C TYR A 81 -9.69 -7.94 -8.18
N TRP A 82 -9.26 -7.17 -9.19
CA TRP A 82 -9.27 -7.62 -10.59
C TRP A 82 -8.31 -8.78 -10.81
N ILE A 83 -7.12 -8.73 -10.21
CA ILE A 83 -6.13 -9.81 -10.30
C ILE A 83 -6.70 -11.11 -9.72
N ALA A 84 -7.28 -11.06 -8.52
CA ALA A 84 -7.82 -12.25 -7.87
C ALA A 84 -9.07 -12.78 -8.59
N ALA A 85 -9.98 -11.89 -8.99
CA ALA A 85 -11.20 -12.28 -9.70
C ALA A 85 -10.87 -12.96 -11.04
N GLN A 86 -9.94 -12.40 -11.81
CA GLN A 86 -9.51 -12.98 -13.08
C GLN A 86 -8.81 -14.32 -12.88
N ALA A 87 -7.88 -14.41 -11.92
CA ALA A 87 -7.15 -15.65 -11.66
C ALA A 87 -8.09 -16.81 -11.26
N VAL A 88 -9.13 -16.53 -10.48
CA VAL A 88 -10.14 -17.52 -10.11
C VAL A 88 -11.02 -17.90 -11.30
N ALA A 89 -11.46 -16.93 -12.11
CA ALA A 89 -12.25 -17.20 -13.31
C ALA A 89 -11.48 -18.07 -14.32
N ASP A 90 -10.19 -17.80 -14.51
CA ASP A 90 -9.31 -18.59 -15.37
C ASP A 90 -9.15 -20.02 -14.84
N ALA A 91 -8.94 -20.17 -13.53
CA ALA A 91 -8.81 -21.47 -12.88
C ALA A 91 -10.11 -22.30 -12.96
N THR A 92 -11.28 -21.68 -12.74
CA THR A 92 -12.58 -22.38 -12.86
C THR A 92 -12.89 -22.76 -14.31
N SER A 93 -12.51 -21.91 -15.27
CA SER A 93 -12.63 -22.24 -16.69
C SER A 93 -11.76 -23.44 -17.07
N ALA A 94 -10.53 -23.51 -16.57
CA ALA A 94 -9.63 -24.65 -16.79
C ALA A 94 -10.16 -25.97 -16.18
N LEU A 95 -10.99 -25.88 -15.14
CA LEU A 95 -11.65 -27.01 -14.48
C LEU A 95 -13.01 -27.40 -15.10
N GLY A 96 -13.42 -26.74 -16.19
CA GLY A 96 -14.70 -27.01 -16.86
C GLY A 96 -15.94 -26.44 -16.15
N ALA A 97 -15.76 -25.55 -15.18
CA ALA A 97 -16.84 -24.94 -14.38
C ALA A 97 -16.99 -23.44 -14.66
N ALA A 98 -16.91 -23.03 -15.93
CA ALA A 98 -16.87 -21.63 -16.36
C ALA A 98 -18.08 -20.80 -15.87
N GLU A 99 -19.27 -21.40 -15.81
CA GLU A 99 -20.50 -20.72 -15.34
C GLU A 99 -20.44 -20.30 -13.87
N ALA A 100 -19.70 -21.04 -13.03
CA ALA A 100 -19.49 -20.70 -11.62
C ALA A 100 -18.32 -19.70 -11.42
N GLY A 101 -17.44 -19.57 -12.42
CA GLY A 101 -16.20 -18.81 -12.32
C GLY A 101 -16.37 -17.32 -12.12
N GLY A 102 -17.41 -16.72 -12.72
CA GLY A 102 -17.71 -15.29 -12.56
C GLY A 102 -18.10 -14.94 -11.12
N THR A 103 -19.02 -15.69 -10.52
CA THR A 103 -19.52 -15.43 -9.16
C THR A 103 -18.46 -15.75 -8.09
N ILE A 104 -17.77 -16.88 -8.23
CA ILE A 104 -16.71 -17.28 -7.31
C ILE A 104 -15.51 -16.34 -7.44
N GLY A 105 -15.17 -15.92 -8.66
CA GLY A 105 -14.12 -14.94 -8.93
C GLY A 105 -14.44 -13.58 -8.30
N ALA A 106 -15.65 -13.05 -8.48
CA ALA A 106 -16.05 -11.79 -7.85
C ALA A 106 -15.99 -11.86 -6.31
N ALA A 107 -16.44 -12.97 -5.70
CA ALA A 107 -16.38 -13.16 -4.26
C ALA A 107 -14.93 -13.21 -3.73
N MET A 108 -14.05 -13.95 -4.41
CA MET A 108 -12.63 -14.00 -4.05
C MET A 108 -11.95 -12.65 -4.26
N GLY A 109 -12.23 -11.99 -5.37
CA GLY A 109 -11.77 -10.63 -5.65
C GLY A 109 -12.16 -9.67 -4.52
N ALA A 110 -13.42 -9.69 -4.10
CA ALA A 110 -13.91 -8.83 -3.02
C ALA A 110 -13.20 -9.11 -1.69
N PHE A 111 -13.00 -10.39 -1.34
CA PHE A 111 -12.25 -10.77 -0.14
C PHE A 111 -10.81 -10.24 -0.17
N VAL A 112 -10.09 -10.49 -1.27
CA VAL A 112 -8.72 -10.02 -1.44
C VAL A 112 -8.65 -8.50 -1.40
N ALA A 113 -9.59 -7.80 -2.03
CA ALA A 113 -9.68 -6.34 -2.02
C ALA A 113 -9.80 -5.79 -0.60
N VAL A 114 -10.68 -6.38 0.23
CA VAL A 114 -10.87 -5.95 1.63
C VAL A 114 -9.58 -6.16 2.44
N VAL A 115 -8.96 -7.34 2.32
CA VAL A 115 -7.72 -7.64 3.04
C VAL A 115 -6.59 -6.69 2.61
N THR A 116 -6.41 -6.50 1.31
CA THR A 116 -5.41 -5.57 0.76
C THR A 116 -5.67 -4.15 1.22
N PHE A 117 -6.92 -3.68 1.20
CA PHE A 117 -7.28 -2.35 1.69
C PHE A 117 -6.87 -2.18 3.15
N LEU A 118 -7.24 -3.12 4.02
CA LEU A 118 -6.93 -3.04 5.45
C LEU A 118 -5.43 -3.02 5.70
N VAL A 119 -4.68 -3.93 5.08
CA VAL A 119 -3.22 -4.03 5.25
C VAL A 119 -2.53 -2.76 4.77
N SER A 120 -2.87 -2.27 3.58
CA SER A 120 -2.28 -1.06 2.99
C SER A 120 -2.65 0.20 3.75
N ALA A 121 -3.91 0.33 4.16
CA ALA A 121 -4.39 1.45 4.96
C ALA A 121 -3.71 1.48 6.32
N THR A 122 -3.69 0.36 7.06
CA THR A 122 -3.04 0.30 8.36
C THR A 122 -1.54 0.57 8.25
N GLY A 123 -0.86 -0.02 7.27
CA GLY A 123 0.58 0.20 7.06
C GLY A 123 0.89 1.65 6.71
N GLY A 124 0.23 2.18 5.67
CA GLY A 124 0.44 3.53 5.17
C GLY A 124 0.10 4.62 6.21
N VAL A 125 -1.02 4.48 6.91
CA VAL A 125 -1.43 5.43 7.96
C VAL A 125 -0.49 5.36 9.17
N THR A 126 -0.12 4.16 9.62
CA THR A 126 0.83 3.99 10.74
C THR A 126 2.18 4.62 10.39
N GLY A 127 2.70 4.34 9.19
CA GLY A 127 3.91 4.96 8.66
C GLY A 127 3.79 6.48 8.62
N ALA A 128 2.71 7.01 8.05
CA ALA A 128 2.48 8.45 7.95
C ALA A 128 2.45 9.14 9.32
N VAL A 129 1.75 8.58 10.30
CA VAL A 129 1.69 9.13 11.66
C VAL A 129 3.07 9.08 12.33
N ALA A 130 3.79 7.96 12.20
CA ALA A 130 5.15 7.82 12.73
C ALA A 130 6.12 8.83 12.09
N GLY A 131 6.03 9.04 10.76
CA GLY A 131 6.87 10.00 10.04
C GLY A 131 6.65 11.44 10.49
N VAL A 132 5.40 11.86 10.74
CA VAL A 132 5.12 13.18 11.32
C VAL A 132 5.73 13.33 12.71
N ARG A 133 5.61 12.31 13.56
CA ARG A 133 6.17 12.34 14.92
C ARG A 133 7.69 12.46 14.89
N ALA A 134 8.35 11.65 14.06
CA ALA A 134 9.81 11.70 13.89
C ALA A 134 10.28 13.08 13.41
N ARG A 135 9.61 13.66 12.40
CA ARG A 135 9.91 15.01 11.91
C ARG A 135 9.82 16.07 13.01
N LYS A 136 8.77 16.01 13.85
CA LYS A 136 8.58 16.96 14.96
C LYS A 136 9.65 16.81 16.04
N GLN A 137 9.99 15.57 16.41
CA GLN A 137 11.04 15.29 17.39
C GLN A 137 12.41 15.80 16.92
N LEU A 138 12.73 15.59 15.64
CA LEU A 138 13.97 16.09 15.06
C LEU A 138 14.02 17.62 15.01
N ALA A 139 12.93 18.28 14.63
CA ALA A 139 12.85 19.73 14.65
C ALA A 139 13.05 20.31 16.07
N ALA A 140 12.51 19.64 17.09
CA ALA A 140 12.69 20.03 18.49
C ALA A 140 14.11 19.79 19.03
N ALA A 141 14.82 18.78 18.53
CA ALA A 141 16.20 18.50 18.92
C ALA A 141 17.23 19.40 18.23
N SER A 142 16.84 20.08 17.15
CA SER A 142 17.68 21.02 16.38
C SER A 142 17.41 22.50 16.69
N ALA A 143 16.45 22.79 17.56
CA ALA A 143 16.09 24.14 18.02
C ALA A 143 16.78 24.44 19.36
#